data_AF-A0A562GRF2-F1
#
_entry.id   AF-A0A562GRF2-F1
#
_cell.length_a   1.000
_cell.length_b   1.000
_cell.length_c   1.000
_cell.angle_alpha   90.00
_cell.angle_beta   90.00
_cell.angle_gamma   90.00
#
_symmetry.space_group_name_H-M   'P 1'
#
loop_
_entity.id
_entity.type
_entity.pdbx_description
1 polymer ?
#
loop_
_entity_poly.entity_id
_entity_poly.type
_entity_poly.pdbx_seq_one_letter_code
_entity_poly.pdbx_strand_id
1 'polypeptide(L)'
;MLTPLDIHNKEFKRSFRGYKEDEVDEFLDGVIKDYETLYRDNIERKETIERLNSKLEHYQHMENTLHSTLVIAQETAEEVKLNAKKETELIIKEAEISAQKLVEEALAKVRRMTGEYEELQKQSKVFRTRLRTLLQAQMEMLNNVDEDEN
;
A
#
# COMPACT_ATOMS: atom_id res chain seq x y z
N MET A 1 47.52 36.95 3.42
CA MET A 1 48.71 36.14 3.78
C MET A 1 49.81 36.48 2.81
N LEU A 2 51.06 36.41 3.25
CA LEU A 2 52.22 36.50 2.35
C LEU A 2 52.26 35.24 1.48
N THR A 3 52.59 35.41 0.21
CA THR A 3 52.92 34.33 -0.72
C THR A 3 54.43 34.04 -0.65
N PRO A 4 54.89 32.87 -1.11
CA PRO A 4 56.34 32.62 -1.24
C PRO A 4 57.05 33.72 -2.07
N LEU A 5 56.38 34.25 -3.09
CA LEU A 5 56.87 35.36 -3.91
C LEU A 5 57.00 36.67 -3.12
N ASP A 6 56.10 36.93 -2.16
CA ASP A 6 56.20 38.10 -1.28
C ASP A 6 57.37 38.01 -0.30
N ILE A 7 57.80 36.79 0.06
CA ILE A 7 58.99 36.55 0.90
C ILE A 7 60.26 36.72 0.04
N HIS A 8 60.28 36.17 -1.17
CA HIS A 8 61.39 36.30 -2.12
C HIS A 8 61.66 37.76 -2.50
N ASN A 9 60.62 38.56 -2.73
CA ASN A 9 60.77 39.96 -3.14
C ASN A 9 60.94 40.93 -1.95
N LYS A 10 61.18 40.41 -0.75
CA LYS A 10 61.23 41.22 0.47
C LYS A 10 62.61 41.89 0.63
N GLU A 11 62.65 43.21 0.45
CA GLU A 11 63.84 44.00 0.78
C GLU A 11 63.81 44.49 2.24
N PHE A 12 64.96 44.37 2.92
CA PHE A 12 65.16 44.87 4.29
C PHE A 12 66.04 46.14 4.29
N LYS A 13 65.71 47.10 5.18
CA LYS A 13 66.50 48.32 5.34
C LYS A 13 67.80 48.04 6.12
N ARG A 14 68.94 48.57 5.65
CA ARG A 14 70.24 48.44 6.33
C ARG A 14 70.31 49.35 7.56
N SER A 15 70.96 48.88 8.63
CA SER A 15 71.18 49.61 9.89
C SER A 15 72.59 49.35 10.43
N PHE A 16 73.14 50.28 11.21
CA PHE A 16 74.53 50.26 11.71
C PHE A 16 74.87 49.03 12.58
N ARG A 17 73.87 48.27 13.04
CA ARG A 17 74.01 46.96 13.72
C ARG A 17 72.88 46.03 13.29
N GLY A 18 73.01 45.42 12.11
CA GLY A 18 72.04 44.45 11.56
C GLY A 18 72.60 43.02 11.48
N TYR A 19 71.73 42.07 11.16
CA TYR A 19 72.13 40.72 10.78
C TYR A 19 72.94 40.74 9.48
N LYS A 20 73.77 39.70 9.27
CA LYS A 20 74.55 39.55 8.05
C LYS A 20 73.62 39.15 6.89
N GLU A 21 73.67 39.91 5.80
CA GLU A 21 72.80 39.75 4.62
C GLU A 21 72.87 38.32 4.08
N ASP A 22 74.07 37.80 3.81
CA ASP A 22 74.27 36.43 3.29
C ASP A 22 73.62 35.32 4.16
N GLU A 23 73.71 35.44 5.50
CA GLU A 23 73.14 34.44 6.42
C GLU A 23 71.61 34.54 6.50
N VAL A 24 71.08 35.75 6.34
CA VAL A 24 69.63 35.99 6.27
C VAL A 24 69.09 35.46 4.94
N ASP A 25 69.79 35.69 3.82
CA ASP A 25 69.38 35.22 2.50
C ASP A 25 69.36 33.68 2.43
N GLU A 26 70.41 33.00 2.91
CA GLU A 26 70.45 31.53 2.96
C GLU A 26 69.32 30.95 3.83
N PHE A 27 68.99 31.60 4.95
CA PHE A 27 67.85 31.21 5.78
C PHE A 27 66.52 31.47 5.08
N LEU A 28 66.36 32.62 4.41
CA LEU A 28 65.15 32.97 3.66
C LEU A 28 64.91 32.03 2.49
N ASP A 29 65.95 31.57 1.79
CA ASP A 29 65.83 30.54 0.74
C ASP A 29 65.25 29.24 1.27
N GLY A 30 65.72 28.79 2.45
CA GLY A 30 65.15 27.63 3.14
C GLY A 30 63.68 27.84 3.52
N VAL A 31 63.37 29.01 4.09
CA VAL A 31 62.00 29.38 4.48
C VAL A 31 61.08 29.45 3.27
N ILE A 32 61.52 30.01 2.14
CA ILE A 32 60.74 30.10 0.90
C ILE A 32 60.40 28.69 0.42
N LYS A 33 61.36 27.78 0.35
CA LYS A 33 61.14 26.40 -0.11
C LYS A 33 60.14 25.63 0.76
N ASP A 34 60.28 25.73 2.08
CA ASP A 34 59.36 25.08 3.01
C ASP A 34 57.96 25.72 2.93
N TYR A 35 57.89 27.04 2.78
CA TYR A 35 56.64 27.77 2.67
C TYR A 35 55.92 27.50 1.34
N GLU A 36 56.64 27.34 0.23
CA GLU A 36 56.08 26.87 -1.05
C GLU A 36 55.44 25.49 -0.93
N THR A 37 56.13 24.57 -0.25
CA THR A 37 55.64 23.20 -0.02
C THR A 37 54.37 23.24 0.83
N LEU A 38 54.39 23.97 1.95
CA LEU A 38 53.21 24.14 2.81
C LEU A 38 52.05 24.83 2.10
N TYR A 39 52.33 25.82 1.25
CA TYR A 39 51.32 26.53 0.50
C TYR A 39 50.63 25.63 -0.53
N ARG A 40 51.41 24.82 -1.26
CA ARG A 40 50.88 23.82 -2.20
C ARG A 40 50.03 22.78 -1.49
N ASP A 41 50.55 22.18 -0.42
CA ASP A 41 49.83 21.20 0.38
C ASP A 41 48.53 21.78 0.95
N ASN A 42 48.52 23.07 1.34
CA ASN A 42 47.32 23.73 1.84
C ASN A 42 46.24 23.85 0.76
N ILE A 43 46.62 24.19 -0.48
CA ILE A 43 45.71 24.26 -1.62
C ILE A 43 45.15 22.87 -1.92
N GLU A 44 45.99 21.85 -2.06
CA GLU A 44 45.55 20.48 -2.37
C GLU A 44 44.62 19.91 -1.28
N ARG A 45 44.90 20.21 -0.01
CA ARG A 45 44.03 19.84 1.11
C ARG A 45 42.70 20.55 1.05
N LYS A 46 42.67 21.85 0.75
CA LYS A 46 41.42 22.61 0.60
C LYS A 46 40.56 22.07 -0.54
N GLU A 47 41.16 21.83 -1.70
CA GLU A 47 40.45 21.21 -2.84
C GLU A 47 39.90 19.82 -2.49
N THR A 48 40.68 19.03 -1.73
CA THR A 48 40.22 17.71 -1.27
C THR A 48 39.07 17.82 -0.29
N ILE A 49 39.10 18.78 0.65
CA ILE A 49 38.02 19.04 1.60
C ILE A 49 36.75 19.46 0.84
N GLU A 50 36.85 20.39 -0.10
CA GLU A 50 35.70 20.83 -0.91
C GLU A 50 35.08 19.66 -1.68
N ARG A 51 35.92 18.83 -2.32
CA ARG A 51 35.47 17.63 -3.04
C ARG A 51 34.78 16.62 -2.10
N LEU A 52 35.31 16.42 -0.90
CA LEU A 52 34.72 15.49 0.09
C LEU A 52 33.40 16.04 0.64
N ASN A 53 33.33 17.33 0.93
CA ASN A 53 32.10 17.99 1.39
C ASN A 53 30.99 17.88 0.34
N SER A 54 31.29 18.13 -0.94
CA SER A 54 30.32 17.97 -2.02
C SER A 54 29.79 16.54 -2.14
N LYS A 55 30.67 15.52 -1.97
CA LYS A 55 30.22 14.12 -1.93
C LYS A 55 29.36 13.82 -0.71
N LEU A 56 29.70 14.37 0.44
CA LEU A 56 28.96 14.17 1.68
C LEU A 56 27.56 14.78 1.58
N GLU A 57 27.43 15.99 1.05
CA GLU A 57 26.14 16.62 0.76
C GLU A 57 25.30 15.77 -0.21
N HIS A 58 25.92 15.23 -1.26
CA HIS A 58 25.24 14.33 -2.19
C HIS A 58 24.72 13.06 -1.49
N TYR A 59 25.54 12.42 -0.65
CA TYR A 59 25.12 11.26 0.11
C TYR A 59 24.01 11.57 1.12
N GLN A 60 24.08 12.70 1.82
CA GLN A 60 23.02 13.14 2.72
C GLN A 60 21.70 13.38 1.97
N HIS A 61 21.76 13.99 0.78
CA HIS A 61 20.57 14.18 -0.05
C HIS A 61 19.96 12.84 -0.51
N MET A 62 20.81 11.89 -0.90
CA MET A 62 20.40 10.55 -1.29
C MET A 62 19.78 9.78 -0.13
N GLU A 63 20.40 9.84 1.06
CA GLU A 63 19.90 9.23 2.29
C GLU A 63 18.52 9.79 2.66
N ASN A 64 18.36 11.11 2.63
CA ASN A 64 17.06 11.75 2.89
C ASN A 64 15.99 11.30 1.89
N THR A 65 16.34 11.25 0.60
CA THR A 65 15.42 10.80 -0.45
C THR A 65 15.02 9.33 -0.27
N LEU A 66 15.98 8.48 0.09
CA LEU A 66 15.75 7.07 0.36
C LEU A 66 14.85 6.89 1.58
N HIS A 67 15.11 7.64 2.66
CA HIS A 67 14.30 7.63 3.86
C HIS A 67 12.86 8.06 3.57
N SER A 68 12.65 9.18 2.86
CA SER A 68 11.32 9.64 2.45
C SER A 68 10.60 8.61 1.58
N THR A 69 11.31 7.99 0.64
CA THR A 69 10.73 6.95 -0.23
C THR A 69 10.33 5.71 0.57
N LEU A 70 11.14 5.31 1.56
CA LEU A 70 10.84 4.18 2.43
C LEU A 70 9.57 4.45 3.27
N VAL A 71 9.45 5.66 3.83
CA VAL A 71 8.27 6.08 4.58
C VAL A 71 7.02 6.05 3.70
N ILE A 72 7.09 6.64 2.50
CA ILE A 72 5.95 6.64 1.55
C ILE A 72 5.57 5.20 1.16
N ALA A 73 6.54 4.34 0.90
CA ALA A 73 6.28 2.94 0.58
C ALA A 73 5.59 2.21 1.74
N GLN A 74 6.01 2.46 2.98
CA GLN A 74 5.38 1.90 4.17
C GLN A 74 3.95 2.41 4.38
N GLU A 75 3.71 3.71 4.23
CA GLU A 75 2.39 4.32 4.33
C GLU A 75 1.45 3.75 3.26
N THR A 76 1.92 3.66 2.01
CA THR A 76 1.17 3.10 0.89
C THR A 76 0.82 1.63 1.15
N ALA A 77 1.77 0.84 1.68
CA ALA A 77 1.53 -0.56 1.99
C ALA A 77 0.47 -0.74 3.09
N GLU A 78 0.51 0.07 4.15
CA GLU A 78 -0.50 0.05 5.20
C GLU A 78 -1.87 0.55 4.71
N GLU A 79 -1.90 1.56 3.82
CA GLU A 79 -3.13 2.03 3.19
C GLU A 79 -3.79 0.93 2.34
N VAL A 80 -3.02 0.27 1.47
CA VAL A 80 -3.50 -0.84 0.63
C VAL A 80 -4.06 -1.96 1.50
N LYS A 81 -3.37 -2.32 2.57
CA LYS A 81 -3.82 -3.35 3.53
C LYS A 81 -5.10 -2.95 4.25
N LEU A 82 -5.24 -1.69 4.66
CA LEU A 82 -6.44 -1.19 5.31
C LEU A 82 -7.64 -1.19 4.33
N ASN A 83 -7.43 -0.75 3.10
CA ASN A 83 -8.46 -0.73 2.06
C ASN A 83 -8.91 -2.15 1.70
N ALA A 84 -7.96 -3.08 1.51
CA ALA A 84 -8.28 -4.48 1.26
C ALA A 84 -9.09 -5.11 2.40
N LYS A 85 -8.80 -4.78 3.67
CA LYS A 85 -9.60 -5.24 4.81
C LYS A 85 -11.03 -4.72 4.76
N LYS A 86 -11.21 -3.42 4.52
CA LYS A 86 -12.54 -2.79 4.40
C LYS A 86 -13.34 -3.39 3.26
N GLU A 87 -12.71 -3.58 2.10
CA GLU A 87 -13.34 -4.18 0.93
C GLU A 87 -13.75 -5.63 1.21
N THR A 88 -12.89 -6.41 1.87
CA THR A 88 -13.21 -7.78 2.28
C THR A 88 -14.41 -7.82 3.23
N GLU A 89 -14.46 -6.93 4.23
CA GLU A 89 -15.60 -6.83 5.15
C GLU A 89 -16.91 -6.49 4.41
N LEU A 90 -16.86 -5.60 3.41
CA LEU A 90 -18.01 -5.26 2.58
C LEU A 90 -18.47 -6.46 1.73
N ILE A 91 -17.54 -7.17 1.10
CA ILE A 91 -17.84 -8.37 0.30
C ILE A 91 -18.50 -9.44 1.16
N ILE A 92 -17.96 -9.70 2.37
CA ILE A 92 -18.55 -10.67 3.30
C ILE A 92 -19.98 -10.26 3.65
N LYS A 93 -20.19 -9.00 4.02
CA LYS A 93 -21.51 -8.49 4.38
C LYS A 93 -22.51 -8.57 3.22
N GLU A 94 -22.08 -8.25 2.00
CA GLU A 94 -22.91 -8.37 0.81
C GLU A 94 -23.27 -9.82 0.48
N ALA A 95 -22.30 -10.73 0.62
CA ALA A 95 -22.50 -12.16 0.46
C ALA A 95 -23.48 -12.71 1.49
N GLU A 96 -23.38 -12.30 2.75
CA GLU A 96 -24.30 -12.67 3.83
C GLU A 96 -25.74 -12.20 3.52
N ILE A 97 -25.91 -10.95 3.11
CA ILE A 97 -27.23 -10.40 2.75
C ILE A 97 -27.82 -11.16 1.55
N SER A 98 -27.03 -11.41 0.51
CA SER A 98 -27.49 -12.16 -0.67
C SER A 98 -27.86 -13.61 -0.32
N ALA A 99 -27.04 -14.27 0.49
CA ALA A 99 -27.33 -15.64 0.95
C ALA A 99 -28.63 -15.68 1.77
N GLN A 100 -28.81 -14.72 2.67
CA GLN A 100 -30.03 -14.64 3.48
C GLN A 100 -31.27 -14.41 2.62
N LYS A 101 -31.18 -13.52 1.63
CA LYS A 101 -32.26 -13.28 0.67
C LYS A 101 -32.59 -14.54 -0.13
N LEU A 102 -31.59 -15.26 -0.61
CA LEU A 102 -31.79 -16.50 -1.36
C LEU A 102 -32.49 -17.58 -0.52
N VAL A 103 -32.11 -17.71 0.75
CA VAL A 103 -32.77 -18.63 1.69
C VAL A 103 -34.23 -18.21 1.93
N GLU A 104 -34.48 -16.92 2.12
CA GLU A 104 -35.84 -16.40 2.32
C GLU A 104 -36.74 -16.65 1.11
N GLU A 105 -36.24 -16.41 -0.11
CA GLU A 105 -36.93 -16.68 -1.36
C GLU A 105 -37.22 -18.19 -1.52
N ALA A 106 -36.25 -19.05 -1.20
CA ALA A 106 -36.43 -20.50 -1.25
C ALA A 106 -37.50 -20.97 -0.26
N LEU A 107 -37.47 -20.47 0.98
CA LEU A 107 -38.48 -20.78 2.00
C LEU A 107 -39.87 -20.28 1.60
N ALA A 108 -39.97 -19.10 1.00
CA ALA A 108 -41.24 -18.57 0.48
C ALA A 108 -41.79 -19.47 -0.64
N LYS A 109 -40.94 -19.93 -1.55
CA LYS A 109 -41.32 -20.86 -2.63
C LYS A 109 -41.79 -22.20 -2.08
N VAL A 110 -41.08 -22.77 -1.09
CA VAL A 110 -41.48 -24.00 -0.43
C VAL A 110 -42.85 -23.84 0.23
N ARG A 111 -43.06 -22.77 1.01
CA ARG A 111 -44.38 -22.49 1.64
C ARG A 111 -45.50 -22.41 0.60
N ARG A 112 -45.26 -21.75 -0.53
CA ARG A 112 -46.25 -21.64 -1.61
C ARG A 112 -46.57 -23.01 -2.21
N MET A 113 -45.55 -23.80 -2.55
CA MET A 113 -45.73 -25.14 -3.11
C MET A 113 -46.45 -26.09 -2.14
N THR A 114 -46.15 -26.02 -0.84
CA THR A 114 -46.86 -26.80 0.17
C THR A 114 -48.33 -26.42 0.24
N GLY A 115 -48.66 -25.12 0.22
CA GLY A 115 -50.05 -24.66 0.19
C GLY A 115 -50.80 -25.09 -1.08
N GLU A 116 -50.17 -24.97 -2.24
CA GLU A 116 -50.72 -25.46 -3.52
C GLU A 116 -50.97 -26.99 -3.47
N TYR A 117 -50.05 -27.75 -2.89
CA TYR A 117 -50.17 -29.20 -2.73
C TYR A 117 -51.33 -29.59 -1.79
N GLU A 118 -51.48 -28.91 -0.66
CA GLU A 118 -52.58 -29.15 0.29
C GLU A 118 -53.94 -28.86 -0.34
N GLU A 119 -54.07 -27.76 -1.08
CA GLU A 119 -55.31 -27.42 -1.78
C GLU A 119 -55.64 -28.44 -2.88
N LEU A 120 -54.64 -28.90 -3.65
CA LEU A 120 -54.84 -29.95 -4.64
C LEU A 120 -55.28 -31.28 -3.99
N GLN A 121 -54.71 -31.63 -2.84
CA GLN A 121 -55.14 -32.80 -2.07
C GLN A 121 -56.60 -32.70 -1.64
N LYS A 122 -57.01 -31.53 -1.15
CA LYS A 122 -58.39 -31.26 -0.74
C LYS A 122 -59.34 -31.37 -1.92
N GLN A 123 -58.99 -30.77 -3.07
CA GLN A 123 -59.79 -30.87 -4.30
C GLN A 123 -59.92 -32.32 -4.77
N SER A 124 -58.84 -33.11 -4.75
CA SER A 124 -58.86 -34.54 -5.08
C SER A 124 -59.79 -35.33 -4.15
N LYS A 125 -59.74 -35.06 -2.84
CA LYS A 125 -60.62 -35.70 -1.86
C LYS A 125 -62.09 -35.35 -2.10
N VAL A 126 -62.40 -34.08 -2.34
CA VAL A 126 -63.76 -33.60 -2.65
C VAL A 126 -64.27 -34.24 -3.94
N PHE A 127 -63.45 -34.29 -4.98
CA PHE A 127 -63.79 -34.93 -6.25
C PHE A 127 -64.10 -36.43 -6.07
N ARG A 128 -63.24 -37.16 -5.34
CA ARG A 128 -63.48 -38.58 -5.00
C ARG A 128 -64.80 -38.79 -4.26
N THR A 129 -65.12 -37.93 -3.28
CA THR A 129 -66.39 -38.02 -2.55
C THR A 129 -67.56 -37.78 -3.50
N ARG A 130 -67.53 -36.73 -4.33
CA ARG A 130 -68.59 -36.44 -5.31
C ARG A 130 -68.82 -37.59 -6.28
N LEU A 131 -67.74 -38.17 -6.81
CA LEU A 131 -67.82 -39.30 -7.73
C LEU A 131 -68.44 -40.53 -7.06
N ARG A 132 -68.05 -40.83 -5.81
CA ARG A 132 -68.63 -41.94 -5.03
C ARG A 132 -70.13 -41.72 -4.82
N THR A 133 -70.55 -40.53 -4.42
CA THR A 133 -71.98 -40.21 -4.23
C THR A 133 -72.77 -40.33 -5.53
N LEU A 134 -72.21 -39.88 -6.66
CA LEU A 134 -72.83 -40.04 -7.98
C LEU A 134 -73.03 -41.51 -8.35
N LEU A 135 -71.99 -42.33 -8.18
CA LEU A 135 -72.08 -43.77 -8.45
C LEU A 135 -73.08 -44.47 -7.54
N GLN A 136 -73.13 -44.10 -6.25
CA GLN A 136 -74.08 -44.68 -5.30
C GLN A 136 -75.53 -44.32 -5.65
N ALA A 137 -75.80 -43.08 -6.05
CA ALA A 137 -77.12 -42.67 -6.53
C ALA A 137 -77.55 -43.43 -7.79
N GLN A 138 -76.62 -43.67 -8.73
CA GLN A 138 -76.90 -44.47 -9.94
C GLN A 138 -77.17 -45.95 -9.59
N MET A 139 -76.46 -46.51 -8.61
CA MET A 139 -76.72 -47.88 -8.12
C MET A 139 -78.08 -48.00 -7.42
N GLU A 140 -78.46 -47.02 -6.59
CA GLU A 140 -79.80 -46.99 -5.96
C GLU A 140 -80.91 -46.90 -7.01
N MET A 141 -80.72 -46.11 -8.07
CA MET A 141 -81.67 -46.06 -9.19
C MET A 141 -81.82 -47.42 -9.89
N LEU A 142 -80.73 -48.14 -10.13
CA LEU A 142 -80.78 -49.48 -10.73
C LEU A 142 -81.49 -50.49 -9.82
N ASN A 143 -81.15 -50.52 -8.53
CA ASN A 143 -81.77 -51.43 -7.58
C ASN A 143 -83.28 -51.19 -7.42
N ASN A 144 -83.74 -49.93 -7.44
CA ASN A 144 -85.17 -49.63 -7.38
C ASN A 144 -85.93 -50.09 -8.63
N VAL A 145 -85.29 -50.08 -9.80
CA VAL A 145 -85.88 -50.62 -11.03
C VAL A 145 -86.04 -52.15 -10.93
N ASP A 146 -85.09 -52.85 -10.32
CA ASP A 146 -85.15 -54.30 -10.10
C ASP A 146 -86.19 -54.70 -9.01
N GLU A 147 -86.53 -53.80 -8.08
CA GLU A 147 -87.61 -53.98 -7.08
C GLU A 147 -89.01 -53.75 -7.66
N ASP A 148 -89.16 -52.88 -8.67
CA ASP A 148 -90.44 -52.66 -9.38
C ASP A 148 -90.76 -53.77 -10.40
N GLU A 149 -89.79 -54.60 -10.78
CA GLU A 149 -89.95 -55.71 -11.73
C GLU A 149 -90.20 -57.11 -11.08
N ASN A 150 -90.21 -57.22 -9.75
CA ASN A 150 -90.56 -58.45 -9.00
C ASN A 150 -91.90 -58.34 -8.26
#